data_AF-A0A1B7W4D8-F1
#
_entry.id   AF-A0A1B7W4D8-F1
#
_cell.length_a   1.000
_cell.length_b   1.000
_cell.length_c   1.000
_cell.angle_alpha   90.00
_cell.angle_beta   90.00
_cell.angle_gamma   90.00
#
_symmetry.space_group_name_H-M   'P 1'
#
loop_
_entity.id
_entity.type
_entity.pdbx_description
1 polymer ?
#
loop_
_entity_poly.entity_id
_entity_poly.type
_entity_poly.pdbx_seq_one_letter_code
_entity_poly.pdbx_strand_id
1 'polypeptide(L)'
;NLLEDNKDKGAYYTPKEIVHYMCQESLIEYLTTWFENHGYEVITDVSLAKFDASKQINRTLIEKLLKNKLDNDDQKLIKKYATEFNQALDKVKICDPAIGSGAFPMGLLHEIFTAKQTLHTLEFGNTTNFHGAEVKLNIIQNSIYGVDIERGAVDIARLRFWLSLIVDEKQPKALPNLDYKIVVGNSLVSKLGD
;
A
#
# COMPACT_ATOMS: atom_id res chain seq x y z
N ASN A 1 3.02 22.55 27.06
CA ASN A 1 3.27 21.10 27.17
C ASN A 1 2.73 20.43 25.91
N LEU A 2 3.57 20.09 24.94
CA LEU A 2 3.13 19.44 23.68
C LEU A 2 2.30 18.16 23.91
N LEU A 3 2.51 17.47 25.03
CA LEU A 3 1.77 16.27 25.43
C LEU A 3 0.34 16.54 25.92
N GLU A 4 0.06 17.73 26.48
CA GLU A 4 -1.28 18.11 26.94
C GLU A 4 -2.14 18.54 25.75
N ASP A 5 -1.57 19.35 24.83
CA ASP A 5 -2.24 19.75 23.59
C ASP A 5 -2.59 18.56 22.68
N ASN A 6 -1.77 17.49 22.69
CA ASN A 6 -2.03 16.27 21.92
C ASN A 6 -3.21 15.46 22.46
N LYS A 7 -3.46 15.48 23.78
CA LYS A 7 -4.59 14.74 24.39
C LYS A 7 -5.93 15.38 24.04
N ASP A 8 -6.00 16.71 24.10
CA ASP A 8 -7.22 17.46 23.80
C ASP A 8 -7.61 17.37 22.31
N LYS A 9 -6.62 17.13 21.44
CA LYS A 9 -6.81 16.95 19.99
C LYS A 9 -6.96 15.50 19.55
N GLY A 10 -6.79 14.52 20.46
CA GLY A 10 -6.77 13.10 20.11
C GLY A 10 -5.57 12.65 19.25
N ALA A 11 -4.49 13.44 19.22
CA ALA A 11 -3.31 13.19 18.40
C ALA A 11 -2.38 12.16 19.07
N TYR A 12 -2.68 10.87 18.88
CA TYR A 12 -1.86 9.76 19.36
C TYR A 12 -1.15 9.05 18.19
N TYR A 13 0.16 8.88 18.32
CA TYR A 13 0.92 8.14 17.32
C TYR A 13 0.68 6.64 17.45
N THR A 14 0.32 5.98 16.34
CA THR A 14 0.19 4.52 16.30
C THR A 14 1.58 3.87 16.29
N PRO A 15 1.89 2.94 17.20
CA PRO A 15 3.18 2.25 17.21
C PRO A 15 3.52 1.60 15.86
N LYS A 16 4.80 1.61 15.48
CA LYS A 16 5.25 1.18 14.14
C LYS A 16 4.85 -0.26 13.83
N GLU A 17 4.92 -1.13 14.82
CA GLU A 17 4.57 -2.54 14.73
C GLU A 17 3.09 -2.73 14.41
N ILE A 18 2.23 -1.92 15.03
CA ILE A 18 0.79 -1.93 14.80
C ILE A 18 0.49 -1.39 13.39
N VAL A 19 1.13 -0.29 12.98
CA VAL A 19 0.98 0.24 11.61
C VAL A 19 1.38 -0.80 10.57
N HIS A 20 2.53 -1.44 10.74
CA HIS A 20 3.02 -2.47 9.81
C HIS A 20 2.04 -3.64 9.71
N TYR A 21 1.58 -4.17 10.86
CA TYR A 21 0.58 -5.23 10.89
C TYR A 21 -0.71 -4.82 10.16
N MET A 22 -1.25 -3.64 10.46
CA MET A 22 -2.47 -3.14 9.80
C MET A 22 -2.29 -3.00 8.28
N CYS A 23 -1.13 -2.53 7.81
CA CYS A 23 -0.85 -2.39 6.39
C CYS A 23 -0.81 -3.74 5.68
N GLN A 24 -0.14 -4.73 6.28
CA GLN A 24 -0.07 -6.08 5.74
C GLN A 24 -1.46 -6.72 5.66
N GLU A 25 -2.20 -6.75 6.77
CA GLU A 25 -3.52 -7.40 6.78
C GLU A 25 -4.51 -6.68 5.85
N SER A 26 -4.48 -5.35 5.77
CA SER A 26 -5.31 -4.59 4.81
C SER A 26 -4.99 -4.96 3.36
N LEU A 27 -3.70 -5.10 3.02
CA LEU A 27 -3.29 -5.42 1.66
C LEU A 27 -3.51 -6.91 1.31
N ILE A 28 -3.34 -7.82 2.27
CA ILE A 28 -3.70 -9.24 2.14
C ILE A 28 -5.19 -9.36 1.82
N GLU A 29 -6.04 -8.67 2.57
CA GLU A 29 -7.49 -8.72 2.38
C GLU A 29 -7.89 -8.12 1.03
N TYR A 30 -7.34 -6.95 0.68
CA TYR A 30 -7.56 -6.34 -0.63
C TYR A 30 -7.20 -7.29 -1.79
N LEU A 31 -6.02 -7.92 -1.75
CA LEU A 31 -5.59 -8.84 -2.81
C LEU A 31 -6.48 -10.08 -2.86
N THR A 32 -6.86 -10.63 -1.71
CA THR A 32 -7.79 -11.76 -1.61
C THR A 32 -9.11 -11.43 -2.31
N THR A 33 -9.76 -10.34 -1.91
CA THR A 33 -11.01 -9.86 -2.54
C THR A 33 -10.83 -9.53 -4.01
N TRP A 34 -9.68 -8.97 -4.41
CA TRP A 34 -9.40 -8.69 -5.82
C TRP A 34 -9.37 -9.97 -6.66
N PHE A 35 -8.67 -11.02 -6.21
CA PHE A 35 -8.61 -12.30 -6.91
C PHE A 35 -9.99 -12.95 -7.02
N GLU A 36 -10.78 -12.96 -5.94
CA GLU A 36 -12.17 -13.47 -5.95
C GLU A 36 -13.03 -12.75 -7.00
N ASN A 37 -12.97 -11.42 -7.03
CA ASN A 37 -13.71 -10.61 -7.99
C ASN A 37 -13.25 -10.79 -9.45
N HIS A 38 -12.09 -11.42 -9.69
CA HIS A 38 -11.58 -11.75 -11.03
C HIS A 38 -11.72 -13.25 -11.36
N GLY A 39 -12.54 -13.95 -10.59
CA GLY A 39 -12.95 -15.34 -10.83
C GLY A 39 -11.93 -16.37 -10.37
N TYR A 40 -11.05 -16.02 -9.42
CA TYR A 40 -10.19 -16.98 -8.75
C TYR A 40 -10.87 -17.50 -7.49
N GLU A 41 -10.77 -18.80 -7.27
CA GLU A 41 -11.09 -19.39 -5.98
C GLU A 41 -9.89 -19.18 -5.04
N VAL A 42 -10.07 -18.36 -4.01
CA VAL A 42 -9.04 -18.14 -3.00
C VAL A 42 -9.17 -19.20 -1.91
N ILE A 43 -8.20 -20.11 -1.87
CA ILE A 43 -8.18 -21.22 -0.92
C ILE A 43 -7.54 -20.75 0.38
N THR A 44 -8.30 -20.80 1.47
CA THR A 44 -7.82 -20.54 2.83
C THR A 44 -7.41 -21.82 3.55
N ASP A 45 -8.01 -22.95 3.17
CA ASP A 45 -7.71 -24.28 3.71
C ASP A 45 -7.20 -25.17 2.58
N VAL A 46 -5.92 -25.52 2.65
CA VAL A 46 -5.23 -26.34 1.63
C VAL A 46 -5.88 -27.72 1.46
N SER A 47 -6.59 -28.21 2.48
CA SER A 47 -7.33 -29.48 2.40
C SER A 47 -8.55 -29.42 1.47
N LEU A 48 -9.04 -28.23 1.17
CA LEU A 48 -10.18 -27.99 0.27
C LEU A 48 -9.76 -27.74 -1.18
N ALA A 49 -8.46 -27.75 -1.48
CA ALA A 49 -7.95 -27.54 -2.83
C ALA A 49 -8.44 -28.64 -3.78
N LYS A 50 -9.42 -28.32 -4.62
CA LYS A 50 -9.89 -29.20 -5.70
C LYS A 50 -8.88 -29.15 -6.84
N PHE A 51 -8.23 -30.28 -7.13
CA PHE A 51 -7.12 -30.42 -8.09
C PHE A 51 -7.39 -30.05 -9.57
N ASP A 52 -8.52 -29.44 -9.91
CA ASP A 52 -8.98 -29.30 -11.30
C ASP A 52 -9.60 -27.93 -11.65
N ALA A 53 -9.11 -26.84 -11.06
CA ALA A 53 -9.49 -25.50 -11.50
C ALA A 53 -8.26 -24.65 -11.88
N SER A 54 -8.26 -24.13 -13.11
CA SER A 54 -7.18 -23.30 -13.66
C SER A 54 -7.02 -21.93 -12.99
N LYS A 55 -7.94 -21.54 -12.09
CA LYS A 55 -7.96 -20.27 -11.36
C LYS A 55 -8.08 -20.46 -9.85
N GLN A 56 -7.11 -21.13 -9.25
CA GLN A 56 -6.98 -21.24 -7.79
C GLN A 56 -5.71 -20.53 -7.30
N ILE A 57 -5.84 -19.80 -6.20
CA ILE A 57 -4.73 -19.18 -5.49
C ILE A 57 -4.90 -19.41 -3.99
N ASN A 58 -3.81 -19.66 -3.28
CA ASN A 58 -3.83 -19.85 -1.84
C ASN A 58 -3.66 -18.49 -1.13
N ARG A 59 -4.50 -18.18 -0.12
CA ARG A 59 -4.34 -16.96 0.70
C ARG A 59 -2.95 -16.88 1.35
N THR A 60 -2.41 -18.01 1.81
CA THR A 60 -1.05 -18.11 2.36
C THR A 60 0.02 -17.67 1.36
N LEU A 61 -0.19 -17.87 0.04
CA LEU A 61 0.75 -17.38 -0.98
C LEU A 61 0.77 -15.84 -1.02
N ILE A 62 -0.40 -15.20 -0.92
CA ILE A 62 -0.54 -13.74 -0.84
C ILE A 62 0.15 -13.22 0.43
N GLU A 63 -0.09 -13.88 1.57
CA GLU A 63 0.56 -13.53 2.84
C GLU A 63 2.08 -13.63 2.78
N LYS A 64 2.60 -14.72 2.19
CA LYS A 64 4.04 -14.94 2.04
C LYS A 64 4.69 -13.90 1.11
N LEU A 65 3.99 -13.46 0.05
CA LEU A 65 4.47 -12.37 -0.80
C LEU A 65 4.66 -11.09 0.01
N LEU A 66 3.63 -10.68 0.76
CA LEU A 66 3.64 -9.42 1.51
C LEU A 66 4.55 -9.45 2.73
N LYS A 67 4.67 -10.62 3.38
CA LYS A 67 5.59 -10.83 4.51
C LYS A 67 7.03 -11.14 4.07
N ASN A 68 7.30 -11.19 2.77
CA ASN A 68 8.57 -11.54 2.15
C ASN A 68 9.15 -12.88 2.67
N LYS A 69 8.32 -13.92 2.72
CA LYS A 69 8.63 -15.27 3.23
C LYS A 69 8.35 -16.34 2.17
N LEU A 70 8.80 -16.11 0.94
CA LEU A 70 8.60 -17.01 -0.20
C LEU A 70 9.71 -18.08 -0.25
N ASP A 71 9.31 -19.35 -0.29
CA ASP A 71 10.19 -20.45 -0.67
C ASP A 71 10.29 -20.61 -2.20
N ASN A 72 11.10 -21.57 -2.67
CA ASN A 72 11.35 -21.75 -4.11
C ASN A 72 10.09 -22.13 -4.91
N ASP A 73 9.13 -22.83 -4.30
CA ASP A 73 7.90 -23.22 -4.98
C ASP A 73 6.88 -22.10 -4.96
N ASP A 74 6.80 -21.33 -3.86
CA ASP A 74 6.02 -20.09 -3.80
C ASP A 74 6.48 -19.11 -4.89
N GLN A 75 7.78 -18.94 -5.09
CA GLN A 75 8.33 -18.03 -6.11
C GLN A 75 7.86 -18.38 -7.52
N LYS A 76 7.77 -19.68 -7.86
CA LYS A 76 7.24 -20.12 -9.16
C LYS A 76 5.76 -19.78 -9.30
N LEU A 77 4.98 -19.96 -8.23
CA LEU A 77 3.55 -19.64 -8.21
C LEU A 77 3.29 -18.13 -8.27
N ILE A 78 4.06 -17.33 -7.54
CA ILE A 78 4.01 -15.86 -7.64
C ILE A 78 4.35 -15.42 -9.06
N LYS A 79 5.38 -16.00 -9.67
CA LYS A 79 5.74 -15.69 -11.06
C LYS A 79 4.62 -16.03 -12.05
N LYS A 80 3.91 -17.15 -11.82
CA LYS A 80 2.73 -17.54 -12.62
C LYS A 80 1.62 -16.48 -12.56
N TYR A 81 1.37 -15.88 -11.39
CA TYR A 81 0.32 -14.89 -11.17
C TYR A 81 0.84 -13.43 -11.14
N ALA A 82 2.06 -13.19 -11.65
CA ALA A 82 2.72 -11.89 -11.49
C ALA A 82 1.97 -10.76 -12.20
N THR A 83 1.30 -11.06 -13.32
CA THR A 83 0.50 -10.07 -14.06
C THR A 83 -0.70 -9.63 -13.21
N GLU A 84 -1.41 -10.58 -12.63
CA GLU A 84 -2.58 -10.35 -11.78
C GLU A 84 -2.21 -9.58 -10.51
N PHE A 85 -1.13 -9.95 -9.83
CA PHE A 85 -0.63 -9.19 -8.69
C PHE A 85 -0.28 -7.75 -9.07
N ASN A 86 0.44 -7.54 -10.18
CA ASN A 86 0.78 -6.19 -10.63
C ASN A 86 -0.47 -5.36 -10.93
N GLN A 87 -1.44 -5.92 -11.65
CA GLN A 87 -2.72 -5.26 -11.93
C GLN A 87 -3.49 -4.90 -10.66
N ALA A 88 -3.55 -5.82 -9.69
CA ALA A 88 -4.19 -5.57 -8.42
C ALA A 88 -3.50 -4.42 -7.66
N LEU A 89 -2.16 -4.46 -7.57
CA LEU A 89 -1.36 -3.45 -6.88
C LEU A 89 -1.38 -2.08 -7.58
N ASP A 90 -1.53 -2.02 -8.92
CA ASP A 90 -1.69 -0.76 -9.66
C ASP A 90 -3.08 -0.13 -9.45
N LYS A 91 -4.10 -0.96 -9.19
CA LYS A 91 -5.50 -0.52 -9.04
C LYS A 91 -5.89 -0.16 -7.62
N VAL A 92 -5.13 -0.58 -6.62
CA VAL A 92 -5.46 -0.39 -5.19
C VAL A 92 -5.72 1.09 -4.88
N LYS A 93 -6.76 1.36 -4.09
CA LYS A 93 -7.11 2.68 -3.56
C LYS A 93 -7.11 2.64 -2.04
N ILE A 94 -6.40 3.58 -1.44
CA ILE A 94 -6.16 3.70 -0.01
C ILE A 94 -6.72 5.05 0.41
N CYS A 95 -7.67 5.03 1.35
CA CYS A 95 -8.27 6.24 1.89
C CYS A 95 -8.09 6.25 3.40
N ASP A 96 -7.46 7.31 3.92
CA ASP A 96 -7.31 7.54 5.35
C ASP A 96 -8.05 8.82 5.78
N PRO A 97 -9.23 8.71 6.41
CA PRO A 97 -10.09 9.86 6.74
C PRO A 97 -9.62 10.68 7.95
N ALA A 98 -8.58 10.23 8.66
CA ALA A 98 -7.93 10.93 9.75
C ALA A 98 -6.42 10.67 9.68
N ILE A 99 -5.83 11.09 8.54
CA ILE A 99 -4.51 10.65 8.10
C ILE A 99 -3.37 10.99 9.08
N GLY A 100 -3.56 12.00 9.92
CA GLY A 100 -2.55 12.46 10.86
C GLY A 100 -1.24 12.74 10.13
N SER A 101 -0.13 12.24 10.67
CA SER A 101 1.19 12.35 10.03
C SER A 101 1.39 11.46 8.79
N GLY A 102 0.38 10.69 8.38
CA GLY A 102 0.43 9.78 7.23
C GLY A 102 1.12 8.44 7.50
N ALA A 103 1.12 7.94 8.74
CA ALA A 103 1.82 6.71 9.10
C ALA A 103 1.25 5.48 8.37
N PHE A 104 -0.07 5.32 8.35
CA PHE A 104 -0.74 4.19 7.70
C PHE A 104 -0.53 4.18 6.17
N PRO A 105 -0.87 5.24 5.41
CA PRO A 105 -0.68 5.20 3.96
C PRO A 105 0.80 5.17 3.54
N MET A 106 1.73 5.68 4.36
CA MET A 106 3.17 5.42 4.12
C MET A 106 3.54 3.96 4.33
N GLY A 107 3.00 3.30 5.34
CA GLY A 107 3.19 1.87 5.53
C GLY A 107 2.73 1.10 4.30
N LEU A 108 1.52 1.38 3.80
CA LEU A 108 0.98 0.76 2.59
C LEU A 108 1.82 1.08 1.33
N LEU A 109 2.31 2.32 1.17
CA LEU A 109 3.25 2.64 0.09
C LEU A 109 4.47 1.71 0.13
N HIS A 110 5.03 1.47 1.32
CA HIS A 110 6.19 0.60 1.48
C HIS A 110 5.87 -0.87 1.19
N GLU A 111 4.74 -1.39 1.68
CA GLU A 111 4.31 -2.77 1.40
C GLU A 111 4.08 -3.00 -0.10
N ILE A 112 3.37 -2.08 -0.77
CA ILE A 112 3.10 -2.17 -2.22
C ILE A 112 4.39 -2.08 -3.02
N PHE A 113 5.27 -1.13 -2.67
CA PHE A 113 6.56 -0.98 -3.34
C PHE A 113 7.41 -2.24 -3.21
N THR A 114 7.49 -2.80 -2.01
CA THR A 114 8.26 -4.03 -1.74
C THR A 114 7.69 -5.21 -2.52
N ALA A 115 6.36 -5.37 -2.54
CA ALA A 115 5.70 -6.42 -3.33
C ALA A 115 6.02 -6.26 -4.83
N LYS A 116 5.93 -5.04 -5.39
CA LYS A 116 6.30 -4.75 -6.78
C LYS A 116 7.77 -5.03 -7.08
N GLN A 117 8.67 -4.69 -6.17
CA GLN A 117 10.10 -4.97 -6.30
C GLN A 117 10.38 -6.48 -6.30
N THR A 118 9.72 -7.23 -5.41
CA THR A 118 9.80 -8.70 -5.37
C THR A 118 9.28 -9.31 -6.68
N LEU A 119 8.11 -8.89 -7.15
CA LEU A 119 7.54 -9.35 -8.43
C LEU A 119 8.50 -9.11 -9.59
N HIS A 120 9.05 -7.88 -9.71
CA HIS A 120 10.04 -7.55 -10.73
C HIS A 120 11.28 -8.45 -10.62
N THR A 121 11.80 -8.65 -9.41
CA THR A 121 13.00 -9.48 -9.20
C THR A 121 12.75 -10.94 -9.59
N LEU A 122 11.56 -11.49 -9.33
CA LEU A 122 11.20 -12.84 -9.74
C LEU A 122 11.01 -12.97 -11.26
N GLU A 123 10.54 -11.91 -11.91
CA GLU A 123 10.35 -11.88 -13.35
C GLU A 123 11.68 -11.79 -14.10
N PHE A 124 12.55 -10.85 -13.70
CA PHE A 124 13.77 -10.46 -14.42
C PHE A 124 15.09 -10.93 -13.78
N GLY A 125 15.05 -11.49 -12.57
CA GLY A 125 16.21 -12.02 -11.84
C GLY A 125 17.11 -10.96 -11.17
N ASN A 126 16.78 -9.68 -11.27
CA ASN A 126 17.51 -8.57 -10.64
C ASN A 126 16.63 -7.31 -10.52
N THR A 127 17.19 -6.22 -9.97
CA THR A 127 16.54 -4.92 -9.79
C THR A 127 17.13 -3.82 -10.68
N THR A 128 18.00 -4.14 -11.65
CA THR A 128 18.74 -3.14 -12.43
C THR A 128 17.83 -2.20 -13.22
N ASN A 129 16.71 -2.69 -13.74
CA ASN A 129 15.70 -1.91 -14.48
C ASN A 129 14.46 -1.58 -13.62
N PHE A 130 14.54 -1.75 -12.30
CA PHE A 130 13.44 -1.38 -11.41
C PHE A 130 13.54 0.11 -11.04
N HIS A 131 12.74 0.93 -11.70
CA HIS A 131 12.73 2.39 -11.50
C HIS A 131 11.97 2.77 -10.22
N GLY A 132 12.62 2.59 -9.06
CA GLY A 132 11.98 2.71 -7.75
C GLY A 132 11.25 4.04 -7.50
N ALA A 133 11.87 5.17 -7.85
CA ALA A 133 11.25 6.50 -7.73
C ALA A 133 9.96 6.61 -8.56
N GLU A 134 9.94 6.06 -9.78
CA GLU A 134 8.77 6.08 -10.67
C GLU A 134 7.65 5.17 -10.14
N VAL A 135 8.01 4.02 -9.58
CA VAL A 135 7.04 3.11 -8.94
C VAL A 135 6.40 3.79 -7.71
N LYS A 136 7.20 4.39 -6.82
CA LYS A 136 6.67 5.14 -5.67
C LYS A 136 5.79 6.29 -6.12
N LEU A 137 6.22 7.05 -7.12
CA LEU A 137 5.45 8.15 -7.68
C LEU A 137 4.09 7.68 -8.18
N ASN A 138 4.06 6.57 -8.93
CA ASN A 138 2.82 5.99 -9.43
C ASN A 138 1.86 5.60 -8.29
N ILE A 139 2.36 4.92 -7.25
CA ILE A 139 1.55 4.52 -6.09
C ILE A 139 0.99 5.75 -5.38
N ILE A 140 1.82 6.76 -5.09
CA ILE A 140 1.38 7.99 -4.41
C ILE A 140 0.31 8.72 -5.23
N GLN A 141 0.51 8.87 -6.53
CA GLN A 141 -0.40 9.63 -7.39
C GLN A 141 -1.74 8.92 -7.60
N ASN A 142 -1.73 7.60 -7.71
CA ASN A 142 -2.90 6.85 -8.15
C ASN A 142 -3.64 6.17 -7.00
N SER A 143 -2.95 5.78 -5.93
CA SER A 143 -3.49 4.91 -4.90
C SER A 143 -3.77 5.60 -3.57
N ILE A 144 -3.08 6.69 -3.22
CA ILE A 144 -3.12 7.24 -1.86
C ILE A 144 -4.00 8.49 -1.78
N TYR A 145 -4.92 8.47 -0.81
CA TYR A 145 -5.85 9.55 -0.50
C TYR A 145 -5.94 9.72 1.02
N GLY A 146 -6.00 10.97 1.49
CA GLY A 146 -6.06 11.26 2.92
C GLY A 146 -6.75 12.57 3.23
N VAL A 147 -7.41 12.60 4.38
CA VAL A 147 -8.06 13.80 4.92
C VAL A 147 -7.65 13.95 6.38
N ASP A 148 -7.33 15.17 6.80
CA ASP A 148 -7.22 15.51 8.22
C ASP A 148 -7.83 16.88 8.49
N ILE A 149 -8.38 17.07 9.69
CA ILE A 149 -8.92 18.36 10.11
C ILE A 149 -7.79 19.35 10.44
N GLU A 150 -6.62 18.85 10.88
CA GLU A 150 -5.48 19.67 11.23
C GLU A 150 -4.55 19.90 10.03
N ARG A 151 -4.37 21.17 9.66
CA ARG A 151 -3.44 21.56 8.58
C ARG A 151 -2.00 21.05 8.82
N GLY A 152 -1.52 21.14 10.06
CA GLY A 152 -0.16 20.68 10.40
C GLY A 152 0.04 19.18 10.14
N ALA A 153 -0.97 18.36 10.38
CA ALA A 153 -0.93 16.93 10.10
C ALA A 153 -0.81 16.67 8.58
N VAL A 154 -1.65 17.35 7.79
CA VAL A 154 -1.61 17.32 6.31
C VAL A 154 -0.24 17.73 5.77
N ASP A 155 0.33 18.82 6.27
CA ASP A 155 1.64 19.30 5.82
C ASP A 155 2.76 18.30 6.14
N ILE A 156 2.73 17.69 7.33
CA ILE A 156 3.67 16.63 7.72
C ILE A 156 3.51 15.39 6.83
N ALA A 157 2.29 14.96 6.55
CA ALA A 157 2.03 13.81 5.68
C ALA A 157 2.56 14.06 4.26
N ARG A 158 2.24 15.22 3.67
CA ARG A 158 2.74 15.64 2.35
C ARG A 158 4.27 15.69 2.30
N LEU A 159 4.90 16.26 3.33
CA LEU A 159 6.37 16.28 3.44
C LEU A 159 6.96 14.88 3.51
N ARG A 160 6.33 13.96 4.25
CA ARG A 160 6.80 12.57 4.36
C ARG A 160 6.75 11.84 3.02
N PHE A 161 5.66 11.98 2.27
CA PHE A 161 5.57 11.42 0.92
C PHE A 161 6.60 12.02 -0.02
N TRP A 162 6.82 13.33 0.06
CA TRP A 162 7.86 14.00 -0.72
C TRP A 162 9.27 13.47 -0.42
N LEU A 163 9.64 13.37 0.85
CA LEU A 163 10.93 12.79 1.26
C LEU A 163 11.09 11.34 0.76
N SER A 164 9.99 10.57 0.75
CA SER A 164 10.02 9.18 0.28
C SER A 164 10.33 9.04 -1.22
N LEU A 165 10.04 10.07 -2.01
CA LEU A 165 10.35 10.14 -3.44
C LEU A 165 11.80 10.57 -3.67
N ILE A 166 12.23 11.65 -3.03
CA ILE A 166 13.56 12.25 -3.28
C ILE A 166 14.70 11.33 -2.84
N VAL A 167 14.52 10.52 -1.80
CA VAL A 167 15.58 9.63 -1.30
C VAL A 167 16.10 8.66 -2.37
N ASP A 168 15.28 8.34 -3.37
CA ASP A 168 15.65 7.44 -4.47
C ASP A 168 16.11 8.18 -5.73
N GLU A 169 15.99 9.51 -5.78
CA GLU A 169 16.34 10.30 -6.96
C GLU A 169 17.80 10.76 -6.91
N LYS A 170 18.58 10.40 -7.93
CA LYS A 170 19.97 10.89 -8.10
C LYS A 170 20.03 12.40 -8.39
N GLN A 171 18.97 12.95 -8.98
CA GLN A 171 18.81 14.37 -9.24
C GLN A 171 17.38 14.76 -8.86
N PRO A 172 17.18 15.79 -8.02
CA PRO A 172 15.86 16.16 -7.54
C PRO A 172 15.00 16.68 -8.70
N LYS A 173 13.90 15.99 -8.98
CA LYS A 173 12.87 16.42 -9.93
C LYS A 173 11.85 17.32 -9.23
N ALA A 174 11.12 18.08 -10.05
CA ALA A 174 10.00 18.87 -9.58
C ALA A 174 8.93 17.97 -8.95
N LEU A 175 8.37 18.44 -7.84
CA LEU A 175 7.32 17.78 -7.10
C LEU A 175 6.12 17.44 -8.00
N PRO A 176 5.58 16.20 -7.94
CA PRO A 176 4.24 15.97 -8.44
C PRO A 176 3.25 16.82 -7.64
N ASN A 177 2.20 17.32 -8.29
CA ASN A 177 1.13 18.01 -7.56
C ASN A 177 0.35 17.00 -6.71
N LEU A 178 0.60 17.00 -5.40
CA LEU A 178 -0.07 16.16 -4.40
C LEU A 178 -1.28 16.87 -3.74
N ASP A 179 -1.57 18.12 -4.12
CA ASP A 179 -2.44 19.02 -3.36
C ASP A 179 -3.87 18.52 -3.24
N TYR A 180 -4.33 17.70 -4.20
CA TYR A 180 -5.69 17.18 -4.26
C TYR A 180 -5.86 15.76 -3.68
N LYS A 181 -4.78 15.15 -3.16
CA LYS A 181 -4.81 13.77 -2.65
C LYS A 181 -4.82 13.70 -1.14
N ILE A 182 -4.07 14.59 -0.50
CA ILE A 182 -4.02 14.72 0.96
C ILE A 182 -4.49 16.12 1.29
N VAL A 183 -5.68 16.25 1.87
CA VAL A 183 -6.37 17.56 1.99
C VAL A 183 -6.76 17.87 3.43
N VAL A 184 -6.83 19.17 3.73
CA VAL A 184 -7.43 19.63 4.99
C VAL A 184 -8.93 19.56 4.86
N GLY A 185 -9.61 18.84 5.75
CA GLY A 185 -11.05 18.66 5.70
C GLY A 185 -11.61 17.95 6.93
N ASN A 186 -12.90 18.09 7.15
CA ASN A 186 -13.62 17.34 8.17
C ASN A 186 -14.25 16.09 7.52
N SER A 187 -13.72 14.91 7.81
CA SER A 187 -14.23 13.65 7.26
C SER A 187 -15.62 13.26 7.77
N LEU A 188 -16.11 13.89 8.85
CA LEU A 188 -17.46 13.66 9.39
C LEU A 188 -18.53 14.57 8.79
N VAL A 189 -18.14 15.72 8.22
CA VAL A 189 -19.09 16.72 7.70
C VAL A 189 -18.82 16.89 6.21
N SER A 190 -19.51 16.11 5.39
CA SER A 190 -19.56 16.40 3.95
C SER A 190 -20.55 17.54 3.71
N LYS A 191 -20.12 18.64 3.10
CA LYS A 191 -21.06 19.47 2.34
C LYS A 191 -21.10 18.93 0.92
N LEU A 192 -22.09 18.09 0.62
CA LEU A 192 -22.47 17.83 -0.76
C LEU A 192 -23.24 19.06 -1.25
N GLY A 193 -22.62 19.89 -2.11
CA GLY A 193 -23.33 20.90 -2.90
C GLY A 193 -23.09 22.37 -2.57
N ASP A 194 -21.88 22.77 -2.17
CA ASP A 194 -21.45 24.18 -2.31
C ASP A 194 -20.57 24.36 -3.56
#